data_AF-A0A519Y727-F1
#
_entry.id   AF-A0A519Y727-F1
#
_cell.length_a   1.000
_cell.length_b   1.000
_cell.length_c   1.000
_cell.angle_alpha   90.00
_cell.angle_beta   90.00
_cell.angle_gamma   90.00
#
_symmetry.space_group_name_H-M   'P 1'
#
loop_
_entity.id
_entity.type
_entity.pdbx_description
1 polymer ?
#
loop_
_entity_poly.entity_id
_entity_poly.type
_entity_poly.pdbx_seq_one_letter_code
_entity_poly.pdbx_strand_id
1 'polypeptide(L)'
;MESNKKYWKGLEELNKTPEFVENNKSEFAEPLPIEDVLSEAGLSTVTPRRDFLKALGFGLGAVTLAACQKAPVHKSIPYLVRPEEVTPGIPNFYVSTFKGNSVVVKTVVGRPIKVEVNPNAGAFNVGTDAQAQASVLDLYDVSKLKTPLLKKEEAGWADLDKFVKGELNKVQASGKQIRVVASSLNSPSAKAVITEFTAKYPTTKLVQYDPVSYTGIIKANENSFGKAVLPKYNFEKADLIVSFAADFLGTWISGEEFTAQYTSNRNYKSLEKKKMSRHFQFEAGMSLTGTNADTRIALKLSEEGPALIALYNAITGASLPGAGLPDNTNADKALKLVAKELLQNKGKAVVVAGSNDVSVQTLVNAINVAIGSYGTTIDLDNPCKRYEGNDAEFALLVDEMNKGEVGAVFFLNANPAYDAINAKAFTDGLAKVALKVSFSDREDETADLSDVVAITPNYLESWGDANTYEGYYTIVQPTINPVFNSRQAEQSLLTWADAPVQDYYQYVRNFWEKNILPAAGKTWDDVLQTGVVSTAARAAGSYGFTLSLDAVAAAIAANSKALKKDIELQVYESIPMRDGKQANNAFLQELPDPVTKVTWD
;
A
#
# COMPACT_ATOMS: atom_id res chain seq x y z
N MET A 1 -30.62 -3.50 47.38
CA MET A 1 -30.79 -4.94 47.10
C MET A 1 -30.46 -5.15 45.63
N GLU A 2 -29.21 -5.49 45.34
CA GLU A 2 -28.76 -5.80 43.98
C GLU A 2 -29.32 -7.16 43.56
N SER A 3 -30.03 -7.17 42.44
CA SER A 3 -30.52 -8.38 41.79
C SER A 3 -29.33 -9.10 41.12
N ASN A 4 -28.73 -10.07 41.80
CA ASN A 4 -27.77 -11.01 41.21
C ASN A 4 -28.47 -11.92 40.18
N LYS A 5 -28.62 -11.43 38.95
CA LYS A 5 -29.05 -12.27 37.82
C LYS A 5 -27.89 -13.20 37.45
N LYS A 6 -28.01 -14.47 37.82
CA LYS A 6 -27.15 -15.55 37.32
C LYS A 6 -27.60 -15.91 35.91
N TYR A 7 -26.67 -15.90 34.97
CA TYR A 7 -26.88 -16.39 33.62
C TYR A 7 -26.27 -17.79 33.51
N TRP A 8 -26.97 -18.68 32.80
CA TRP A 8 -26.57 -20.07 32.57
C TRP A 8 -26.39 -20.27 31.05
N LYS A 9 -25.44 -21.12 30.67
CA LYS A 9 -25.13 -21.43 29.26
C LYS A 9 -26.01 -22.55 28.68
N GLY A 10 -26.75 -23.28 29.52
CA GLY A 10 -27.65 -24.38 29.12
C GLY A 10 -28.57 -24.83 30.25
N LEU A 11 -29.50 -25.74 29.94
CA LEU A 11 -30.48 -26.29 30.90
C LEU A 11 -29.81 -27.20 31.94
N GLU A 12 -28.71 -27.83 31.57
CA GLU A 12 -27.90 -28.74 32.38
C GLU A 12 -27.19 -27.97 33.51
N GLU A 13 -26.69 -26.76 33.19
CA GLU A 13 -26.07 -25.84 34.15
C GLU A 13 -27.09 -25.19 35.09
N LEU A 14 -28.28 -24.88 34.58
CA LEU A 14 -29.40 -24.38 35.39
C LEU A 14 -29.86 -25.42 36.41
N ASN A 15 -30.00 -26.69 35.98
CA ASN A 15 -30.56 -27.76 36.80
C ASN A 15 -29.51 -28.56 37.60
N LYS A 16 -28.21 -28.26 37.44
CA LYS A 16 -27.09 -28.96 38.11
C LYS A 16 -27.22 -30.48 38.02
N THR A 17 -27.43 -30.99 36.81
CA THR A 17 -27.56 -32.44 36.59
C THR A 17 -26.28 -33.16 37.06
N PRO A 18 -26.36 -34.42 37.53
CA PRO A 18 -25.20 -35.16 38.03
C PRO A 18 -24.05 -35.23 37.01
N GLU A 19 -24.36 -35.45 35.73
CA GLU A 19 -23.37 -35.42 34.63
C GLU A 19 -22.71 -34.05 34.45
N PHE A 20 -23.46 -32.94 34.57
CA PHE A 20 -22.86 -31.61 34.51
C PHE A 20 -21.92 -31.36 35.69
N VAL A 21 -22.32 -31.76 36.91
CA VAL A 21 -21.48 -31.60 38.11
C VAL A 21 -20.23 -32.48 38.05
N GLU A 22 -20.30 -33.65 37.43
CA GLU A 22 -19.19 -34.57 37.26
C GLU A 22 -18.23 -34.12 36.16
N ASN A 23 -18.76 -33.70 35.00
CA ASN A 23 -17.96 -33.13 33.91
C ASN A 23 -17.35 -31.76 34.25
N ASN A 24 -17.94 -31.01 35.19
CA ASN A 24 -17.40 -29.73 35.66
C ASN A 24 -16.29 -29.89 36.73
N LYS A 25 -15.99 -31.13 37.16
CA LYS A 25 -14.81 -31.44 37.99
C LYS A 25 -13.56 -31.74 37.17
N SER A 26 -13.73 -31.98 35.87
CA SER A 26 -12.66 -32.32 34.94
C SER A 26 -12.56 -31.22 33.89
N GLU A 27 -11.36 -30.73 33.60
CA GLU A 27 -11.17 -29.66 32.61
C GLU A 27 -11.57 -30.09 31.18
N PHE A 28 -11.71 -31.41 30.94
CA PHE A 28 -12.14 -32.00 29.68
C PHE A 28 -13.14 -33.14 29.90
N ALA A 29 -14.20 -33.18 29.09
CA ALA A 29 -15.33 -34.12 29.21
C ALA A 29 -15.13 -35.49 28.53
N GLU A 30 -14.08 -35.67 27.72
CA GLU A 30 -13.78 -36.95 27.05
C GLU A 30 -12.32 -37.38 27.28
N PRO A 31 -12.04 -38.69 27.38
CA PRO A 31 -10.67 -39.21 27.41
C PRO A 31 -9.96 -38.94 26.09
N LEU A 32 -8.72 -38.48 26.15
CA LEU A 32 -7.98 -38.00 24.99
C LEU A 32 -7.24 -39.16 24.28
N PRO A 33 -7.27 -39.22 22.93
CA PRO A 33 -6.54 -40.22 22.16
C PRO A 33 -5.08 -39.78 22.01
N ILE A 34 -4.26 -40.03 23.04
CA ILE A 34 -2.87 -39.60 23.10
C ILE A 34 -1.99 -40.33 22.07
N GLU A 35 -2.32 -41.57 21.73
CA GLU A 35 -1.51 -42.41 20.81
C GLU A 35 -1.69 -42.02 19.34
N ASP A 36 -2.86 -41.57 18.91
CA ASP A 36 -3.14 -41.22 17.51
C ASP A 36 -2.40 -39.93 17.08
N VAL A 37 -2.23 -38.98 18.01
CA VAL A 37 -1.60 -37.67 17.78
C VAL A 37 -0.07 -37.75 17.67
N LEU A 38 0.56 -38.78 18.27
CA LEU A 38 2.02 -38.94 18.29
C LEU A 38 2.57 -39.81 17.15
N SER A 39 1.71 -40.38 16.30
CA SER A 39 2.12 -41.13 15.12
C SER A 39 2.44 -40.21 13.93
N GLU A 40 3.44 -40.57 13.10
CA GLU A 40 3.87 -39.80 11.91
C GLU A 40 2.72 -39.50 10.93
N ALA A 41 1.63 -40.29 10.95
CA ALA A 41 0.45 -40.07 10.13
C ALA A 41 -0.36 -38.83 10.57
N GLY A 42 -0.39 -38.49 11.86
CA GLY A 42 -1.21 -37.40 12.41
C GLY A 42 -0.72 -35.98 12.11
N LEU A 43 0.57 -35.82 11.79
CA LEU A 43 1.18 -34.53 11.42
C LEU A 43 0.95 -34.13 9.96
N SER A 44 0.42 -35.03 9.13
CA SER A 44 0.16 -34.79 7.70
C SER A 44 -1.29 -34.41 7.37
N THR A 45 -2.17 -34.37 8.37
CA THR A 45 -3.60 -34.03 8.19
C THR A 45 -3.95 -32.65 8.73
N VAL A 46 -4.72 -31.90 7.94
CA VAL A 46 -5.27 -30.58 8.30
C VAL A 46 -6.06 -30.68 9.61
N THR A 47 -5.51 -30.11 10.67
CA THR A 47 -6.08 -30.22 12.02
C THR A 47 -6.92 -28.98 12.35
N PRO A 48 -8.13 -29.10 12.95
CA PRO A 48 -8.92 -27.96 13.40
C PRO A 48 -8.21 -27.12 14.48
N ARG A 49 -8.42 -25.79 14.48
CA ARG A 49 -7.83 -24.80 15.42
C ARG A 49 -7.96 -25.20 16.91
N ARG A 50 -9.01 -25.94 17.26
CA ARG A 50 -9.27 -26.45 18.62
C ARG A 50 -8.32 -27.58 19.04
N ASP A 51 -7.97 -28.46 18.12
CA ASP A 51 -7.12 -29.63 18.42
C ASP A 51 -5.63 -29.25 18.40
N PHE A 52 -5.26 -28.22 17.62
CA PHE A 52 -3.97 -27.52 17.76
C PHE A 52 -3.77 -26.93 19.17
N LEU A 53 -4.79 -26.24 19.70
CA LEU A 53 -4.73 -25.65 21.05
C LEU A 53 -4.72 -26.71 22.16
N LYS A 54 -5.38 -27.86 21.96
CA LYS A 54 -5.28 -29.02 22.88
C LYS A 54 -3.88 -29.63 22.86
N ALA A 55 -3.26 -29.81 21.69
CA ALA A 55 -1.88 -30.29 21.60
C ALA A 55 -0.89 -29.36 22.30
N LEU A 56 -1.12 -28.04 22.19
CA LEU A 56 -0.32 -27.01 22.86
C LEU A 56 -0.53 -26.99 24.39
N GLY A 57 -1.75 -27.27 24.86
CA GLY A 57 -2.09 -27.40 26.28
C GLY A 57 -1.55 -28.69 26.94
N PHE A 58 -1.56 -29.82 26.22
CA PHE A 58 -0.96 -31.09 26.67
C PHE A 58 0.58 -31.08 26.63
N GLY A 59 1.18 -30.15 25.89
CA GLY A 59 2.61 -29.90 25.89
C GLY A 59 3.18 -29.55 27.27
N LEU A 60 2.37 -29.10 28.23
CA LEU A 60 2.83 -28.78 29.59
C LEU A 60 2.89 -30.02 30.52
N GLY A 61 2.11 -31.07 30.26
CA GLY A 61 2.10 -32.30 31.07
C GLY A 61 3.20 -33.30 30.71
N ALA A 62 3.49 -33.46 29.41
CA ALA A 62 4.55 -34.33 28.90
C ALA A 62 5.97 -33.85 29.29
N VAL A 63 6.13 -32.57 29.60
CA VAL A 63 7.41 -31.97 30.04
C VAL A 63 7.86 -32.48 31.41
N THR A 64 6.96 -33.00 32.25
CA THR A 64 7.33 -33.54 33.57
C THR A 64 7.95 -34.95 33.50
N LEU A 65 7.60 -35.77 32.49
CA LEU A 65 8.25 -37.07 32.23
C LEU A 65 9.49 -36.95 31.32
N ALA A 66 9.65 -35.81 30.62
CA ALA A 66 10.88 -35.44 29.93
C ALA A 66 11.99 -34.95 30.88
N ALA A 67 11.76 -34.90 32.20
CA ALA A 67 12.78 -34.56 33.20
C ALA A 67 13.91 -35.61 33.33
N CYS A 68 13.82 -36.74 32.61
CA CYS A 68 14.92 -37.68 32.39
C CYS A 68 15.53 -37.61 30.97
N GLN A 69 15.12 -36.66 30.12
CA GLN A 69 15.93 -36.28 28.97
C GLN A 69 17.13 -35.48 29.47
N LYS A 70 18.33 -35.81 28.99
CA LYS A 70 19.51 -34.96 29.15
C LYS A 70 19.09 -33.53 28.81
N ALA A 71 19.20 -32.61 29.78
CA ALA A 71 18.97 -31.19 29.51
C ALA A 71 19.71 -30.86 28.20
N PRO A 72 19.00 -30.32 27.19
CA PRO A 72 19.61 -30.10 25.89
C PRO A 72 20.85 -29.24 26.10
N VAL A 73 21.98 -29.67 25.54
CA VAL A 73 23.22 -28.91 25.65
C VAL A 73 23.03 -27.62 24.84
N HIS A 74 22.76 -26.52 25.55
CA HIS A 74 22.67 -25.20 24.94
C HIS A 74 24.08 -24.74 24.54
N LYS A 75 24.34 -24.67 23.24
CA LYS A 75 25.59 -24.14 22.70
C LYS A 75 25.47 -22.62 22.55
N SER A 76 26.47 -21.90 23.05
CA SER A 76 26.66 -20.47 22.74
C SER A 76 27.83 -20.36 21.76
N ILE A 77 27.54 -19.96 20.52
CA ILE A 77 28.55 -19.81 19.46
C ILE A 77 28.89 -18.32 19.34
N PRO A 78 30.09 -17.87 19.76
CA PRO A 78 30.49 -16.48 19.58
C PRO A 78 30.82 -16.19 18.12
N TYR A 79 30.88 -14.90 17.78
CA TYR A 79 31.43 -14.47 16.51
C TYR A 79 32.88 -14.93 16.36
N LEU A 80 33.23 -15.44 15.18
CA LEU A 80 34.63 -15.71 14.84
C LEU A 80 35.42 -14.40 14.73
N VAL A 81 34.84 -13.42 14.05
CA VAL A 81 35.30 -12.03 13.98
C VAL A 81 34.11 -11.16 14.29
N ARG A 82 34.13 -10.48 15.45
CA ARG A 82 33.02 -9.65 15.90
C ARG A 82 33.10 -8.28 15.21
N PRO A 83 32.02 -7.81 14.54
CA PRO A 83 31.94 -6.44 14.07
C PRO A 83 32.02 -5.45 15.25
N GLU A 84 32.72 -4.33 15.09
CA GLU A 84 32.90 -3.33 16.15
C GLU A 84 31.57 -2.80 16.68
N GLU A 85 30.61 -2.59 15.78
CA GLU A 85 29.29 -2.04 16.06
C GLU A 85 28.34 -3.04 16.75
N VAL A 86 28.68 -4.32 16.84
CA VAL A 86 27.78 -5.36 17.37
C VAL A 86 28.20 -5.77 18.78
N THR A 87 27.34 -5.45 19.74
CA THR A 87 27.43 -5.97 21.10
C THR A 87 26.28 -6.93 21.37
N PRO A 88 26.53 -8.25 21.54
CA PRO A 88 25.48 -9.23 21.78
C PRO A 88 24.56 -8.84 22.94
N GLY A 89 23.24 -8.89 22.71
CA GLY A 89 22.22 -8.50 23.68
C GLY A 89 21.83 -7.01 23.66
N ILE A 90 22.63 -6.15 23.02
CA ILE A 90 22.29 -4.73 22.81
C ILE A 90 21.77 -4.58 21.37
N PRO A 91 20.54 -4.04 21.18
CA PRO A 91 20.01 -3.82 19.85
C PRO A 91 20.68 -2.64 19.16
N ASN A 92 20.87 -2.75 17.84
CA ASN A 92 21.28 -1.66 16.96
C ASN A 92 20.08 -1.14 16.17
N PHE A 93 20.13 0.12 15.77
CA PHE A 93 19.06 0.78 15.04
C PHE A 93 19.61 1.35 13.74
N TYR A 94 19.04 0.91 12.61
CA TYR A 94 19.43 1.35 11.28
C TYR A 94 18.26 2.10 10.64
N VAL A 95 18.54 3.18 9.92
CA VAL A 95 17.50 3.89 9.16
C VAL A 95 17.33 3.21 7.80
N SER A 96 16.08 3.01 7.39
CA SER A 96 15.74 2.46 6.08
C SER A 96 14.43 3.09 5.61
N THR A 97 13.84 2.54 4.56
CA THR A 97 12.63 3.08 3.95
C THR A 97 11.69 1.95 3.55
N PHE A 98 10.41 2.08 3.91
CA PHE A 98 9.35 1.17 3.50
C PHE A 98 8.30 1.94 2.70
N LYS A 99 8.09 1.57 1.43
CA LYS A 99 7.18 2.27 0.50
C LYS A 99 7.37 3.80 0.48
N GLY A 100 8.61 4.25 0.70
CA GLY A 100 8.98 5.65 0.74
C GLY A 100 8.72 6.40 2.05
N ASN A 101 8.24 5.71 3.08
CA ASN A 101 8.23 6.20 4.46
C ASN A 101 9.55 5.86 5.14
N SER A 102 10.20 6.85 5.73
CA SER A 102 11.46 6.63 6.44
C SER A 102 11.18 5.93 7.78
N VAL A 103 11.90 4.83 8.01
CA VAL A 103 11.74 3.96 9.17
C VAL A 103 13.08 3.72 9.87
N VAL A 104 13.00 3.30 11.12
CA VAL A 104 14.12 2.77 11.89
C VAL A 104 13.87 1.29 12.14
N VAL A 105 14.87 0.47 11.83
CA VAL A 105 14.84 -0.97 11.96
C VAL A 105 15.70 -1.36 13.15
N LYS A 106 15.06 -1.95 14.17
CA LYS A 106 15.76 -2.55 15.31
C LYS A 106 16.31 -3.89 14.90
N THR A 107 17.61 -4.07 15.08
CA THR A 107 18.31 -5.34 14.85
C THR A 107 18.90 -5.87 16.14
N VAL A 108 18.96 -7.19 16.27
CA VAL A 108 19.66 -7.89 17.36
C VAL A 108 20.63 -8.87 16.71
N VAL A 109 21.93 -8.72 16.96
CA VAL A 109 22.96 -9.62 16.42
C VAL A 109 22.87 -9.71 14.88
N GLY A 110 22.56 -8.57 14.22
CA GLY A 110 22.41 -8.46 12.77
C GLY A 110 21.08 -8.97 12.19
N ARG A 111 20.08 -9.28 13.03
CA ARG A 111 18.76 -9.74 12.59
C ARG A 111 17.69 -8.67 12.84
N PRO A 112 16.97 -8.19 11.81
CA PRO A 112 15.84 -7.27 11.97
C PRO A 112 14.71 -7.89 12.79
N ILE A 113 14.19 -7.18 13.79
CA ILE A 113 13.12 -7.71 14.65
C ILE A 113 11.92 -6.78 14.81
N LYS A 114 12.08 -5.50 14.47
CA LYS A 114 11.03 -4.49 14.60
C LYS A 114 11.31 -3.30 13.71
N VAL A 115 10.25 -2.76 13.12
CA VAL A 115 10.26 -1.50 12.37
C VAL A 115 9.53 -0.45 13.20
N GLU A 116 10.05 0.77 13.22
CA GLU A 116 9.47 1.95 13.87
C GLU A 116 9.61 3.16 12.95
N VAL A 117 8.87 4.23 13.22
CA VAL A 117 9.02 5.48 12.47
C VAL A 117 10.40 6.10 12.70
N ASN A 118 11.00 6.70 11.68
CA ASN A 118 12.26 7.42 11.83
C ASN A 118 12.03 8.81 12.48
N PRO A 119 12.61 9.09 13.67
CA PRO A 119 12.49 10.41 14.30
C PRO A 119 13.03 11.57 13.47
N ASN A 120 13.96 11.29 12.54
CA ASN A 120 14.55 12.29 11.65
C ASN A 120 13.65 12.64 10.45
N ALA A 121 12.52 11.94 10.25
CA ALA A 121 11.63 12.12 9.10
C ALA A 121 10.91 13.48 9.03
N GLY A 122 11.12 14.37 10.01
CA GLY A 122 10.56 15.72 10.02
C GLY A 122 9.04 15.70 10.06
N ALA A 123 8.40 16.39 9.11
CA ALA A 123 6.94 16.43 9.00
C ALA A 123 6.29 15.06 8.73
N PHE A 124 7.07 14.07 8.28
CA PHE A 124 6.62 12.70 8.03
C PHE A 124 6.97 11.73 9.16
N ASN A 125 7.39 12.22 10.32
CA ASN A 125 7.46 11.43 11.55
C ASN A 125 6.04 11.28 12.14
N VAL A 126 5.20 10.50 11.46
CA VAL A 126 3.75 10.39 11.73
C VAL A 126 3.30 8.96 12.09
N GLY A 127 4.25 8.10 12.42
CA GLY A 127 4.00 6.68 12.69
C GLY A 127 4.21 5.79 11.45
N THR A 128 3.87 4.52 11.59
CA THR A 128 3.97 3.48 10.55
C THR A 128 2.63 2.79 10.40
N ASP A 129 2.32 2.32 9.19
CA ASP A 129 1.13 1.53 8.94
C ASP A 129 1.30 0.05 9.37
N ALA A 130 0.20 -0.71 9.29
CA ALA A 130 0.21 -2.13 9.63
C ALA A 130 1.16 -2.92 8.72
N GLN A 131 1.22 -2.58 7.44
CA GLN A 131 2.08 -3.22 6.45
C GLN A 131 3.58 -3.05 6.77
N ALA A 132 4.01 -1.86 7.17
CA ALA A 132 5.38 -1.58 7.59
C ALA A 132 5.75 -2.31 8.90
N GLN A 133 4.79 -2.47 9.81
CA GLN A 133 5.00 -3.21 11.05
C GLN A 133 5.11 -4.72 10.82
N ALA A 134 4.29 -5.23 9.90
CA ALA A 134 4.24 -6.64 9.57
C ALA A 134 5.34 -7.07 8.58
N SER A 135 5.97 -6.15 7.86
CA SER A 135 6.98 -6.44 6.82
C SER A 135 8.21 -7.20 7.34
N VAL A 136 8.50 -7.13 8.64
CA VAL A 136 9.54 -7.96 9.28
C VAL A 136 9.22 -9.44 9.14
N LEU A 137 7.95 -9.82 9.18
CA LEU A 137 7.54 -11.21 8.96
C LEU A 137 7.75 -11.63 7.51
N ASP A 138 7.51 -10.73 6.55
CA ASP A 138 7.77 -11.01 5.14
C ASP A 138 9.25 -11.31 4.90
N LEU A 139 10.17 -10.64 5.60
CA LEU A 139 11.61 -10.97 5.52
C LEU A 139 11.85 -12.46 5.83
N TYR A 140 11.19 -12.98 6.86
CA TYR A 140 11.35 -14.35 7.39
C TYR A 140 10.38 -15.37 6.79
N ASP A 141 9.64 -15.01 5.75
CA ASP A 141 8.74 -15.92 5.07
C ASP A 141 9.52 -17.07 4.41
N VAL A 142 9.19 -18.30 4.83
CA VAL A 142 9.83 -19.53 4.34
C VAL A 142 9.30 -20.00 3.00
N SER A 143 8.18 -19.43 2.52
CA SER A 143 7.62 -19.76 1.21
C SER A 143 8.32 -19.04 0.06
N LYS A 144 9.28 -18.15 0.35
CA LYS A 144 10.06 -17.46 -0.68
C LYS A 144 10.90 -18.42 -1.51
N LEU A 145 11.10 -18.05 -2.76
CA LEU A 145 12.02 -18.71 -3.65
C LEU A 145 13.46 -18.54 -3.16
N LYS A 146 14.25 -19.63 -3.24
CA LYS A 146 15.63 -19.67 -2.76
C LYS A 146 16.65 -19.41 -3.87
N THR A 147 16.25 -19.72 -5.10
CA THR A 147 17.03 -19.64 -6.34
C THR A 147 16.12 -19.10 -7.44
N PRO A 148 16.68 -18.42 -8.46
CA PRO A 148 15.87 -17.93 -9.57
C PRO A 148 15.38 -19.09 -10.44
N LEU A 149 14.26 -18.88 -11.12
CA LEU A 149 13.64 -19.88 -11.99
C LEU A 149 13.79 -19.49 -13.45
N LEU A 150 14.12 -20.47 -14.29
CA LEU A 150 14.10 -20.38 -15.74
C LEU A 150 13.19 -21.50 -16.26
N LYS A 151 12.06 -21.12 -16.88
CA LYS A 151 11.04 -22.05 -17.39
C LYS A 151 10.55 -23.03 -16.32
N LYS A 152 10.27 -22.51 -15.12
CA LYS A 152 9.80 -23.25 -13.93
C LYS A 152 10.82 -24.22 -13.31
N GLU A 153 12.08 -24.17 -13.73
CA GLU A 153 13.17 -24.96 -13.15
C GLU A 153 14.19 -24.04 -12.46
N GLU A 154 14.78 -24.50 -11.35
CA GLU A 154 15.84 -23.75 -10.67
C GLU A 154 17.04 -23.52 -11.61
N ALA A 155 17.57 -22.30 -11.62
CA ALA A 155 18.68 -21.92 -12.48
C ALA A 155 19.74 -21.10 -11.73
N GLY A 156 20.97 -21.09 -12.26
CA GLY A 156 22.01 -20.16 -11.83
C GLY A 156 21.84 -18.80 -12.50
N TRP A 157 22.25 -17.72 -11.81
CA TRP A 157 22.20 -16.35 -12.36
C TRP A 157 22.92 -16.21 -13.71
N ALA A 158 24.05 -16.89 -13.90
CA ALA A 158 24.79 -16.84 -15.16
C ALA A 158 24.00 -17.40 -16.35
N ASP A 159 23.26 -18.50 -16.15
CA ASP A 159 22.43 -19.11 -17.19
C ASP A 159 21.19 -18.27 -17.47
N LEU A 160 20.57 -17.71 -16.42
CA LEU A 160 19.46 -16.77 -16.53
C LEU A 160 19.88 -15.52 -17.32
N ASP A 161 21.02 -14.92 -16.98
CA ASP A 161 21.53 -13.73 -17.66
C ASP A 161 21.81 -13.99 -19.14
N LYS A 162 22.43 -15.14 -19.44
CA LYS A 162 22.67 -15.55 -20.82
C LYS A 162 21.38 -15.72 -21.60
N PHE A 163 20.36 -16.34 -21.00
CA PHE A 163 19.05 -16.54 -21.61
C PHE A 163 18.36 -15.20 -21.89
N VAL A 164 18.21 -14.35 -20.87
CA VAL A 164 17.51 -13.06 -20.98
C VAL A 164 18.18 -12.14 -22.01
N LYS A 165 19.51 -12.02 -21.99
CA LYS A 165 20.25 -11.22 -22.99
C LYS A 165 20.07 -11.80 -24.40
N GLY A 166 20.06 -13.13 -24.54
CA GLY A 166 19.81 -13.81 -25.80
C GLY A 166 18.43 -13.46 -26.38
N GLU A 167 17.38 -13.52 -25.58
CA GLU A 167 16.02 -13.18 -26.00
C GLU A 167 15.85 -11.67 -26.26
N LEU A 168 16.44 -10.81 -25.43
CA LEU A 168 16.44 -9.36 -25.66
C LEU A 168 17.08 -8.98 -27.00
N ASN A 169 18.18 -9.64 -27.38
CA ASN A 169 18.82 -9.42 -28.67
C ASN A 169 17.90 -9.83 -29.84
N LYS A 170 17.12 -10.91 -29.70
CA LYS A 170 16.12 -11.32 -30.71
C LYS A 170 14.98 -10.31 -30.81
N VAL A 171 14.47 -9.84 -29.67
CA VAL A 171 13.41 -8.82 -29.61
C VAL A 171 13.88 -7.53 -30.28
N GLN A 172 15.09 -7.07 -29.96
CA GLN A 172 15.71 -5.90 -30.58
C GLN A 172 15.86 -6.09 -32.10
N ALA A 173 16.34 -7.25 -32.57
CA ALA A 173 16.46 -7.54 -34.00
C ALA A 173 15.10 -7.57 -34.72
N SER A 174 14.03 -7.95 -34.04
CA SER A 174 12.66 -7.95 -34.59
C SER A 174 11.98 -6.58 -34.60
N GLY A 175 12.55 -5.58 -33.91
CA GLY A 175 11.95 -4.25 -33.74
C GLY A 175 10.69 -4.22 -32.87
N LYS A 176 10.37 -5.32 -32.16
CA LYS A 176 9.22 -5.38 -31.26
C LYS A 176 9.42 -4.53 -30.01
N GLN A 177 8.29 -4.20 -29.39
CA GLN A 177 8.22 -3.37 -28.21
C GLN A 177 8.73 -4.10 -26.96
N ILE A 178 9.41 -3.37 -26.07
CA ILE A 178 9.80 -3.85 -24.75
C ILE A 178 9.03 -3.03 -23.71
N ARG A 179 8.47 -3.70 -22.70
CA ARG A 179 7.64 -3.06 -21.69
C ARG A 179 8.15 -3.43 -20.29
N VAL A 180 8.41 -2.43 -19.46
CA VAL A 180 8.64 -2.61 -18.03
C VAL A 180 7.36 -2.20 -17.33
N VAL A 181 6.65 -3.15 -16.76
CA VAL A 181 5.40 -2.94 -16.02
C VAL A 181 5.75 -2.87 -14.55
N ALA A 182 5.44 -1.75 -13.90
CA ALA A 182 5.71 -1.57 -12.49
C ALA A 182 4.49 -0.96 -11.78
N SER A 183 4.29 -1.28 -10.51
CA SER A 183 3.55 -0.34 -9.66
C SER A 183 4.36 0.93 -9.47
N SER A 184 3.70 1.99 -8.99
CA SER A 184 4.31 3.32 -8.84
C SER A 184 5.73 3.28 -8.31
N LEU A 185 6.68 3.61 -9.20
CA LEU A 185 8.10 3.51 -8.95
C LEU A 185 8.60 4.88 -8.50
N ASN A 186 8.53 5.18 -7.22
CA ASN A 186 8.95 6.47 -6.69
C ASN A 186 10.47 6.57 -6.41
N SER A 187 11.27 5.59 -6.82
CA SER A 187 12.73 5.56 -6.70
C SER A 187 13.41 6.34 -7.82
N PRO A 188 14.11 7.46 -7.54
CA PRO A 188 14.84 8.19 -8.58
C PRO A 188 16.01 7.37 -9.16
N SER A 189 16.70 6.56 -8.35
CA SER A 189 17.78 5.71 -8.85
C SER A 189 17.26 4.57 -9.73
N ALA A 190 16.15 3.92 -9.38
CA ALA A 190 15.54 2.88 -10.23
C ALA A 190 15.02 3.45 -11.56
N LYS A 191 14.41 4.66 -11.56
CA LYS A 191 14.05 5.35 -12.81
C LYS A 191 15.28 5.63 -13.68
N ALA A 192 16.42 5.98 -13.09
CA ALA A 192 17.67 6.18 -13.81
C ALA A 192 18.18 4.87 -14.43
N VAL A 193 18.10 3.75 -13.71
CA VAL A 193 18.43 2.41 -14.25
C VAL A 193 17.56 2.06 -15.46
N ILE A 194 16.24 2.29 -15.38
CA ILE A 194 15.34 2.05 -16.52
C ILE A 194 15.68 2.94 -17.71
N THR A 195 16.09 4.19 -17.45
CA THR A 195 16.55 5.10 -18.50
C THR A 195 17.80 4.56 -19.21
N GLU A 196 18.75 4.00 -18.45
CA GLU A 196 19.96 3.39 -18.99
C GLU A 196 19.68 2.09 -19.76
N PHE A 197 18.77 1.26 -19.24
CA PHE A 197 18.27 0.09 -19.95
C PHE A 197 17.58 0.47 -21.26
N THR A 198 16.79 1.55 -21.26
CA THR A 198 16.15 2.10 -22.47
C THR A 198 17.17 2.61 -23.48
N ALA A 199 18.30 3.17 -23.03
CA ALA A 199 19.37 3.58 -23.94
C ALA A 199 19.99 2.39 -24.70
N LYS A 200 20.12 1.22 -24.05
CA LYS A 200 20.55 -0.03 -24.71
C LYS A 200 19.47 -0.63 -25.60
N TYR A 201 18.21 -0.57 -25.16
CA TYR A 201 17.03 -1.15 -25.81
C TYR A 201 15.97 -0.07 -26.09
N PRO A 202 16.08 0.68 -27.20
CA PRO A 202 15.29 1.91 -27.43
C PRO A 202 13.78 1.74 -27.56
N THR A 203 13.29 0.52 -27.78
CA THR A 203 11.84 0.23 -27.81
C THR A 203 11.24 0.00 -26.41
N THR A 204 12.05 0.16 -25.37
CA THR A 204 11.61 0.04 -23.97
C THR A 204 10.73 1.21 -23.57
N LYS A 205 9.60 0.92 -22.93
CA LYS A 205 8.75 1.90 -22.24
C LYS A 205 8.41 1.39 -20.84
N LEU A 206 8.55 2.25 -19.83
CA LEU A 206 7.99 2.04 -18.49
C LEU A 206 6.49 2.30 -18.53
N VAL A 207 5.71 1.33 -18.08
CA VAL A 207 4.25 1.42 -17.91
C VAL A 207 3.97 1.26 -16.42
N GLN A 208 3.50 2.34 -15.79
CA GLN A 208 3.17 2.31 -14.37
C GLN A 208 1.69 2.02 -14.17
N TYR A 209 1.38 1.05 -13.32
CA TYR A 209 0.03 0.57 -13.05
C TYR A 209 -0.14 0.29 -11.55
N ASP A 210 -1.13 0.94 -10.95
CA ASP A 210 -1.52 0.70 -9.56
C ASP A 210 -2.89 0.00 -9.55
N PRO A 211 -3.06 -1.11 -8.80
CA PRO A 211 -4.34 -1.80 -8.65
C PRO A 211 -5.46 -0.86 -8.18
N VAL A 212 -5.13 -0.03 -7.19
CA VAL A 212 -5.97 1.06 -6.74
C VAL A 212 -5.38 2.36 -7.25
N SER A 213 -6.01 2.84 -8.32
CA SER A 213 -5.50 3.94 -9.12
C SER A 213 -6.02 5.30 -8.65
N TYR A 214 -5.14 6.31 -8.79
CA TYR A 214 -5.47 7.73 -8.62
C TYR A 214 -5.36 8.51 -9.93
N THR A 215 -5.40 7.82 -11.08
CA THR A 215 -5.38 8.43 -12.41
C THR A 215 -6.45 9.51 -12.57
N GLY A 216 -7.62 9.33 -11.96
CA GLY A 216 -8.72 10.30 -11.94
C GLY A 216 -8.31 11.66 -11.37
N ILE A 217 -7.61 11.68 -10.23
CA ILE A 217 -7.11 12.92 -9.60
C ILE A 217 -6.01 13.54 -10.47
N ILE A 218 -5.04 12.72 -10.88
CA ILE A 218 -3.88 13.15 -11.68
C ILE A 218 -4.35 13.82 -12.98
N LYS A 219 -5.27 13.16 -13.71
CA LYS A 219 -5.77 13.66 -14.99
C LYS A 219 -6.73 14.84 -14.84
N ALA A 220 -7.53 14.87 -13.78
CA ALA A 220 -8.36 16.04 -13.48
C ALA A 220 -7.52 17.29 -13.21
N ASN A 221 -6.40 17.16 -12.50
CA ASN A 221 -5.46 18.28 -12.29
C ASN A 221 -4.73 18.68 -13.57
N GLU A 222 -4.39 17.72 -14.43
CA GLU A 222 -3.84 18.01 -15.76
C GLU A 222 -4.82 18.84 -16.58
N ASN A 223 -6.08 18.41 -16.65
CA ASN A 223 -7.12 19.09 -17.41
C ASN A 223 -7.44 20.47 -16.82
N SER A 224 -7.53 20.58 -15.49
CA SER A 224 -7.95 21.80 -14.79
C SER A 224 -6.85 22.86 -14.73
N PHE A 225 -5.59 22.45 -14.56
CA PHE A 225 -4.48 23.33 -14.17
C PHE A 225 -3.21 23.12 -15.01
N GLY A 226 -3.20 22.19 -15.96
CA GLY A 226 -2.01 21.86 -16.76
C GLY A 226 -0.95 21.05 -16.00
N LYS A 227 -1.31 20.45 -14.86
CA LYS A 227 -0.38 19.70 -13.99
C LYS A 227 -0.89 18.28 -13.73
N ALA A 228 -0.29 17.29 -14.38
CA ALA A 228 -0.57 15.87 -14.12
C ALA A 228 0.08 15.43 -12.79
N VAL A 229 -0.56 15.74 -11.67
CA VAL A 229 -0.03 15.48 -10.33
C VAL A 229 -1.10 14.99 -9.35
N LEU A 230 -0.68 14.15 -8.40
CA LEU A 230 -1.43 13.92 -7.17
C LEU A 230 -1.09 15.07 -6.19
N PRO A 231 -2.07 15.90 -5.80
CA PRO A 231 -1.81 17.06 -4.97
C PRO A 231 -1.43 16.64 -3.56
N LYS A 232 -0.73 17.54 -2.85
CA LYS A 232 -0.58 17.43 -1.41
C LYS A 232 -1.79 18.05 -0.72
N TYR A 233 -2.49 17.25 0.07
CA TYR A 233 -3.56 17.71 0.96
C TYR A 233 -2.99 18.01 2.35
N ASN A 234 -3.38 19.15 2.91
CA ASN A 234 -2.93 19.63 4.23
C ASN A 234 -4.15 19.75 5.16
N PHE A 235 -4.60 18.61 5.72
CA PHE A 235 -5.78 18.55 6.59
C PHE A 235 -5.60 19.31 7.91
N GLU A 236 -4.36 19.55 8.33
CA GLU A 236 -4.02 20.35 9.52
C GLU A 236 -4.35 21.84 9.31
N LYS A 237 -4.50 22.28 8.05
CA LYS A 237 -4.91 23.65 7.69
C LYS A 237 -6.42 23.78 7.44
N ALA A 238 -7.18 22.70 7.52
CA ALA A 238 -8.62 22.69 7.29
C ALA A 238 -9.41 22.77 8.61
N ASP A 239 -10.23 23.82 8.75
CA ASP A 239 -11.24 23.99 9.79
C ASP A 239 -12.54 23.23 9.44
N LEU A 240 -12.78 22.94 8.16
CA LEU A 240 -13.91 22.16 7.67
C LEU A 240 -13.48 21.19 6.57
N ILE A 241 -13.80 19.91 6.76
CA ILE A 241 -13.50 18.81 5.84
C ILE A 241 -14.83 18.24 5.35
N VAL A 242 -14.98 18.14 4.03
CA VAL A 242 -16.11 17.47 3.39
C VAL A 242 -15.55 16.38 2.49
N SER A 243 -15.89 15.13 2.76
CA SER A 243 -15.36 13.98 2.03
C SER A 243 -16.49 13.19 1.39
N PHE A 244 -16.32 12.86 0.11
CA PHE A 244 -17.19 12.00 -0.67
C PHE A 244 -16.48 10.68 -0.94
N ALA A 245 -16.81 9.63 -0.19
CA ALA A 245 -16.25 8.29 -0.32
C ALA A 245 -14.71 8.19 -0.22
N ALA A 246 -14.00 9.25 0.16
CA ALA A 246 -12.56 9.21 0.42
C ALA A 246 -12.31 8.77 1.86
N ASP A 247 -11.68 7.60 2.01
CA ASP A 247 -11.25 7.04 3.29
C ASP A 247 -9.83 7.52 3.66
N PHE A 248 -9.67 8.84 3.85
CA PHE A 248 -8.36 9.48 4.07
C PHE A 248 -7.68 9.12 5.41
N LEU A 249 -8.42 8.59 6.40
CA LEU A 249 -7.84 8.00 7.61
C LEU A 249 -7.45 6.53 7.42
N GLY A 250 -7.91 5.90 6.34
CA GLY A 250 -7.69 4.49 6.03
C GLY A 250 -6.73 4.29 4.86
N THR A 251 -7.26 4.02 3.67
CA THR A 251 -6.49 3.62 2.48
C THR A 251 -6.22 4.74 1.49
N TRP A 252 -6.90 5.88 1.60
CA TRP A 252 -6.81 6.91 0.58
C TRP A 252 -5.50 7.72 0.66
N ILE A 253 -4.61 7.51 -0.31
CA ILE A 253 -3.32 8.18 -0.59
C ILE A 253 -2.27 8.08 0.54
N SER A 254 -2.56 8.58 1.74
CA SER A 254 -1.60 8.69 2.84
C SER A 254 -2.28 8.66 4.20
N GLY A 255 -2.78 7.48 4.60
CA GLY A 255 -3.57 7.29 5.82
C GLY A 255 -2.89 7.81 7.09
N GLU A 256 -1.59 7.55 7.25
CA GLU A 256 -0.84 7.89 8.46
C GLU A 256 -0.62 9.41 8.56
N GLU A 257 -0.24 10.04 7.45
CA GLU A 257 -0.04 11.48 7.35
C GLU A 257 -1.34 12.22 7.61
N PHE A 258 -2.41 11.83 6.91
CA PHE A 258 -3.70 12.48 7.04
C PHE A 258 -4.32 12.24 8.40
N THR A 259 -4.09 11.09 9.03
CA THR A 259 -4.48 10.84 10.43
C THR A 259 -3.75 11.78 11.38
N ALA A 260 -2.44 11.95 11.24
CA ALA A 260 -1.67 12.88 12.08
C ALA A 260 -2.14 14.34 11.89
N GLN A 261 -2.36 14.76 10.64
CA GLN A 261 -2.88 16.09 10.32
C GLN A 261 -4.30 16.32 10.86
N TYR A 262 -5.20 15.36 10.66
CA TYR A 262 -6.59 15.41 11.13
C TYR A 262 -6.68 15.49 12.65
N THR A 263 -5.94 14.62 13.35
CA THR A 263 -5.94 14.57 14.83
C THR A 263 -5.27 15.79 15.46
N SER A 264 -4.37 16.48 14.75
CA SER A 264 -3.74 17.73 15.24
C SER A 264 -4.77 18.82 15.57
N ASN A 265 -5.90 18.83 14.86
CA ASN A 265 -7.02 19.75 15.06
C ASN A 265 -8.17 19.16 15.91
N ARG A 266 -8.01 17.95 16.45
CA ARG A 266 -9.02 17.22 17.24
C ARG A 266 -8.49 16.67 18.57
N ASN A 267 -7.33 17.13 19.02
CA ASN A 267 -6.71 16.72 20.27
C ASN A 267 -7.10 17.61 21.46
N TYR A 268 -6.56 17.30 22.65
CA TYR A 268 -6.84 18.08 23.87
C TYR A 268 -6.47 19.56 23.74
N LYS A 269 -5.43 19.91 22.99
CA LYS A 269 -5.00 21.31 22.79
C LYS A 269 -6.00 22.09 21.93
N SER A 270 -6.62 21.44 20.94
CA SER A 270 -7.64 22.07 20.12
C SER A 270 -8.94 22.27 20.91
N LEU A 271 -9.27 21.30 21.78
CA LEU A 271 -10.39 21.40 22.73
C LEU A 271 -10.23 22.57 23.71
N GLU A 272 -9.04 22.78 24.29
CA GLU A 272 -8.75 23.93 25.16
C GLU A 272 -8.96 25.26 24.44
N LYS A 273 -8.61 25.33 23.15
CA LYS A 273 -8.83 26.50 22.29
C LYS A 273 -10.28 26.64 21.81
N LYS A 274 -11.16 25.70 22.18
CA LYS A 274 -12.56 25.61 21.71
C LYS A 274 -12.67 25.64 20.18
N LYS A 275 -11.66 25.09 19.50
CA LYS A 275 -11.58 25.03 18.05
C LYS A 275 -11.32 23.60 17.64
N MET A 276 -12.20 23.05 16.80
CA MET A 276 -12.06 21.70 16.28
C MET A 276 -12.41 21.71 14.80
N SER A 277 -11.62 20.99 13.99
CA SER A 277 -11.95 20.81 12.58
C SER A 277 -13.24 19.99 12.46
N ARG A 278 -14.23 20.51 11.73
CA ARG A 278 -15.49 19.81 11.47
C ARG A 278 -15.35 18.87 10.29
N HIS A 279 -15.99 17.71 10.35
CA HIS A 279 -15.90 16.70 9.29
C HIS A 279 -17.26 16.12 8.93
N PHE A 280 -17.63 16.30 7.66
CA PHE A 280 -18.78 15.67 7.02
C PHE A 280 -18.31 14.57 6.07
N GLN A 281 -18.81 13.35 6.28
CA GLN A 281 -18.55 12.21 5.41
C GLN A 281 -19.83 11.83 4.66
N PHE A 282 -19.75 11.80 3.33
CA PHE A 282 -20.77 11.25 2.44
C PHE A 282 -20.24 9.96 1.85
N GLU A 283 -20.86 8.82 2.13
CA GLU A 283 -20.36 7.52 1.65
C GLU A 283 -21.45 6.45 1.63
N ALA A 284 -21.26 5.43 0.79
CA ALA A 284 -22.12 4.24 0.74
C ALA A 284 -21.75 3.26 1.86
N GLY A 285 -20.57 2.65 1.75
CA GLY A 285 -19.97 1.81 2.80
C GLY A 285 -19.57 2.60 4.03
N MET A 286 -19.40 1.93 5.16
CA MET A 286 -18.91 2.55 6.40
C MET A 286 -17.40 2.39 6.49
N SER A 287 -16.67 3.50 6.39
CA SER A 287 -15.19 3.52 6.40
C SER A 287 -14.62 3.89 7.77
N LEU A 288 -13.30 3.74 7.95
CA LEU A 288 -12.61 4.25 9.14
C LEU A 288 -12.77 5.77 9.25
N THR A 289 -12.69 6.47 8.12
CA THR A 289 -12.93 7.92 8.05
C THR A 289 -14.35 8.27 8.47
N GLY A 290 -15.36 7.55 7.95
CA GLY A 290 -16.76 7.82 8.28
C GLY A 290 -17.14 7.53 9.72
N THR A 291 -16.53 6.50 10.34
CA THR A 291 -16.76 6.20 11.77
C THR A 291 -16.18 7.26 12.72
N ASN A 292 -15.20 8.06 12.24
CA ASN A 292 -14.59 9.16 13.00
C ASN A 292 -15.15 10.55 12.63
N ALA A 293 -16.09 10.63 11.68
CA ALA A 293 -16.71 11.88 11.24
C ALA A 293 -17.69 12.45 12.27
N ASP A 294 -17.87 13.79 12.30
CA ASP A 294 -18.92 14.40 13.15
C ASP A 294 -20.31 14.12 12.59
N THR A 295 -20.40 14.03 11.26
CA THR A 295 -21.65 13.79 10.55
C THR A 295 -21.38 12.88 9.38
N ARG A 296 -21.86 11.64 9.48
CA ARG A 296 -21.84 10.67 8.39
C ARG A 296 -23.22 10.60 7.74
N ILE A 297 -23.26 10.74 6.42
CA ILE A 297 -24.47 10.73 5.61
C ILE A 297 -24.34 9.59 4.61
N ALA A 298 -25.26 8.64 4.69
CA ALA A 298 -25.33 7.54 3.74
C ALA A 298 -25.74 8.08 2.36
N LEU A 299 -24.95 7.73 1.35
CA LEU A 299 -25.15 8.14 -0.03
C LEU A 299 -24.93 6.92 -0.92
N LYS A 300 -25.83 6.65 -1.87
CA LYS A 300 -25.61 5.59 -2.86
C LYS A 300 -24.47 5.97 -3.81
N LEU A 301 -23.86 5.00 -4.50
CA LEU A 301 -22.81 5.26 -5.48
C LEU A 301 -23.37 6.08 -6.65
N SER A 302 -24.60 5.77 -7.08
CA SER A 302 -25.30 6.56 -8.10
C SER A 302 -25.66 7.98 -7.62
N GLU A 303 -25.63 8.25 -6.32
CA GLU A 303 -25.97 9.56 -5.73
C GLU A 303 -24.74 10.48 -5.54
N GLU A 304 -23.52 9.94 -5.51
CA GLU A 304 -22.27 10.71 -5.28
C GLU A 304 -22.08 11.86 -6.27
N GLY A 305 -22.19 11.56 -7.57
CA GLY A 305 -22.08 12.53 -8.64
C GLY A 305 -23.11 13.68 -8.53
N PRO A 306 -24.42 13.37 -8.52
CA PRO A 306 -25.48 14.37 -8.32
C PRO A 306 -25.33 15.19 -7.03
N ALA A 307 -24.82 14.60 -5.95
CA ALA A 307 -24.55 15.30 -4.70
C ALA A 307 -23.44 16.36 -4.85
N LEU A 308 -22.36 16.04 -5.55
CA LEU A 308 -21.29 16.99 -5.85
C LEU A 308 -21.77 18.13 -6.76
N ILE A 309 -22.60 17.84 -7.77
CA ILE A 309 -23.20 18.89 -8.61
C ILE A 309 -24.10 19.81 -7.77
N ALA A 310 -24.91 19.24 -6.87
CA ALA A 310 -25.75 20.02 -5.96
C ALA A 310 -24.91 20.89 -5.00
N LEU A 311 -23.80 20.36 -4.47
CA LEU A 311 -22.87 21.12 -3.64
C LEU A 311 -22.24 22.29 -4.41
N TYR A 312 -21.74 22.05 -5.62
CA TYR A 312 -21.16 23.07 -6.48
C TYR A 312 -22.17 24.20 -6.79
N ASN A 313 -23.39 23.84 -7.19
CA ASN A 313 -24.46 24.79 -7.47
C ASN A 313 -24.81 25.62 -6.22
N ALA A 314 -24.86 25.01 -5.04
CA ALA A 314 -25.15 25.69 -3.78
C ALA A 314 -24.02 26.66 -3.34
N ILE A 315 -22.76 26.36 -3.68
CA ILE A 315 -21.60 27.21 -3.35
C ILE A 315 -21.49 28.40 -4.33
N THR A 316 -21.69 28.15 -5.62
CA THR A 316 -21.41 29.13 -6.67
C THR A 316 -22.63 29.92 -7.14
N GLY A 317 -23.83 29.42 -6.87
CA GLY A 317 -25.07 29.94 -7.47
C GLY A 317 -25.29 29.50 -8.92
N ALA A 318 -24.43 28.62 -9.46
CA ALA A 318 -24.60 28.03 -10.78
C ALA A 318 -25.83 27.10 -10.84
N SER A 319 -26.20 26.71 -12.06
CA SER A 319 -27.32 25.81 -12.32
C SER A 319 -26.90 24.68 -13.28
N LEU A 320 -25.86 23.94 -12.90
CA LEU A 320 -25.45 22.76 -13.65
C LEU A 320 -26.56 21.69 -13.62
N PRO A 321 -26.84 21.03 -14.75
CA PRO A 321 -27.85 19.98 -14.84
C PRO A 321 -27.43 18.73 -14.05
N GLY A 322 -28.40 17.88 -13.69
CA GLY A 322 -28.12 16.62 -12.98
C GLY A 322 -27.91 16.77 -11.47
N ALA A 323 -28.14 17.96 -10.92
CA ALA A 323 -28.14 18.19 -9.48
C ALA A 323 -29.39 17.61 -8.80
N GLY A 324 -29.21 17.07 -7.59
CA GLY A 324 -30.30 16.76 -6.66
C GLY A 324 -30.41 15.28 -6.30
N LEU A 325 -30.98 15.05 -5.12
CA LEU A 325 -31.13 13.73 -4.52
C LEU A 325 -32.61 13.48 -4.16
N PRO A 326 -33.48 13.21 -5.15
CA PRO A 326 -34.92 13.12 -4.93
C PRO A 326 -35.29 12.00 -3.95
N ASP A 327 -34.53 10.91 -3.98
CA ASP A 327 -34.74 9.72 -3.15
C ASP A 327 -34.03 9.83 -1.78
N ASN A 328 -33.19 10.85 -1.58
CA ASN A 328 -32.37 11.04 -0.36
C ASN A 328 -32.43 12.49 0.13
N THR A 329 -33.62 12.88 0.62
CA THR A 329 -33.90 14.25 1.07
C THR A 329 -33.05 14.70 2.27
N ASN A 330 -32.54 13.76 3.08
CA ASN A 330 -31.65 14.08 4.21
C ASN A 330 -30.28 14.53 3.70
N ALA A 331 -29.71 13.81 2.72
CA ALA A 331 -28.47 14.22 2.08
C ALA A 331 -28.62 15.57 1.36
N ASP A 332 -29.72 15.80 0.63
CA ASP A 332 -29.99 17.08 -0.04
C ASP A 332 -30.03 18.27 0.94
N LYS A 333 -30.70 18.10 2.09
CA LYS A 333 -30.72 19.12 3.15
C LYS A 333 -29.33 19.36 3.74
N ALA A 334 -28.58 18.30 4.02
CA ALA A 334 -27.24 18.40 4.56
C ALA A 334 -26.30 19.14 3.61
N LEU A 335 -26.33 18.85 2.31
CA LEU A 335 -25.50 19.52 1.29
C LEU A 335 -25.73 21.03 1.29
N LYS A 336 -26.97 21.49 1.43
CA LYS A 336 -27.30 22.93 1.51
C LYS A 336 -26.74 23.60 2.77
N LEU A 337 -26.68 22.88 3.88
CA LEU A 337 -26.06 23.39 5.12
C LEU A 337 -24.55 23.41 5.00
N VAL A 338 -23.96 22.32 4.52
CA VAL A 338 -22.52 22.17 4.29
C VAL A 338 -22.01 23.25 3.32
N ALA A 339 -22.75 23.55 2.24
CA ALA A 339 -22.40 24.61 1.30
C ALA A 339 -22.25 25.98 2.00
N LYS A 340 -23.14 26.32 2.93
CA LYS A 340 -23.06 27.57 3.71
C LYS A 340 -21.82 27.58 4.60
N GLU A 341 -21.52 26.47 5.26
CA GLU A 341 -20.34 26.37 6.12
C GLU A 341 -19.02 26.42 5.32
N LEU A 342 -18.99 25.80 4.13
CA LEU A 342 -17.85 25.89 3.21
C LEU A 342 -17.59 27.36 2.79
N LEU A 343 -18.66 28.10 2.49
CA LEU A 343 -18.56 29.53 2.16
C LEU A 343 -18.10 30.39 3.36
N GLN A 344 -18.39 29.99 4.60
CA GLN A 344 -17.92 30.66 5.81
C GLN A 344 -16.45 30.35 6.13
N ASN A 345 -15.92 29.22 5.64
CA ASN A 345 -14.56 28.75 5.90
C ASN A 345 -13.65 28.81 4.65
N LYS A 346 -13.87 29.80 3.77
CA LYS A 346 -13.03 29.96 2.56
C LYS A 346 -11.54 30.05 2.91
N GLY A 347 -10.72 29.32 2.16
CA GLY A 347 -9.27 29.20 2.38
C GLY A 347 -8.87 28.36 3.59
N LYS A 348 -9.84 27.78 4.32
CA LYS A 348 -9.63 26.89 5.48
C LYS A 348 -10.55 25.68 5.42
N ALA A 349 -10.98 25.30 4.23
CA ALA A 349 -11.81 24.13 4.02
C ALA A 349 -11.22 23.27 2.91
N VAL A 350 -11.64 22.01 2.85
CA VAL A 350 -11.25 21.09 1.78
C VAL A 350 -12.41 20.17 1.45
N VAL A 351 -12.63 19.97 0.15
CA VAL A 351 -13.54 18.94 -0.37
C VAL A 351 -12.69 17.86 -1.05
N VAL A 352 -12.87 16.60 -0.68
CA VAL A 352 -12.14 15.47 -1.27
C VAL A 352 -13.11 14.41 -1.76
N ALA A 353 -12.72 13.64 -2.78
CA ALA A 353 -13.50 12.51 -3.28
C ALA A 353 -12.61 11.28 -3.51
N GLY A 354 -13.13 10.10 -3.17
CA GLY A 354 -12.48 8.81 -3.35
C GLY A 354 -12.64 8.20 -4.75
N SER A 355 -13.42 8.84 -5.63
CA SER A 355 -13.71 8.35 -6.97
C SER A 355 -12.49 8.46 -7.92
N ASN A 356 -12.23 7.41 -8.71
CA ASN A 356 -11.23 7.44 -9.78
C ASN A 356 -11.79 8.00 -11.12
N ASP A 357 -12.97 8.64 -11.11
CA ASP A 357 -13.57 9.27 -12.29
C ASP A 357 -13.03 10.70 -12.51
N VAL A 358 -12.50 10.97 -13.71
CA VAL A 358 -11.91 12.27 -14.08
C VAL A 358 -12.93 13.40 -14.01
N SER A 359 -14.21 13.17 -14.35
CA SER A 359 -15.25 14.20 -14.33
C SER A 359 -15.62 14.57 -12.90
N VAL A 360 -15.77 13.57 -12.02
CA VAL A 360 -16.01 13.78 -10.58
C VAL A 360 -14.87 14.59 -9.97
N GLN A 361 -13.61 14.20 -10.22
CA GLN A 361 -12.45 14.91 -9.70
C GLN A 361 -12.31 16.33 -10.28
N THR A 362 -12.67 16.53 -11.56
CA THR A 362 -12.70 17.87 -12.18
C THR A 362 -13.72 18.79 -11.49
N LEU A 363 -14.89 18.25 -11.11
CA LEU A 363 -15.88 19.00 -10.35
C LEU A 363 -15.41 19.31 -8.93
N VAL A 364 -14.74 18.37 -8.26
CA VAL A 364 -14.11 18.59 -6.94
C VAL A 364 -13.04 19.68 -7.03
N ASN A 365 -12.27 19.74 -8.11
CA ASN A 365 -11.32 20.81 -8.36
C ASN A 365 -12.02 22.17 -8.46
N ALA A 366 -13.12 22.26 -9.22
CA ALA A 366 -13.90 23.48 -9.34
C ALA A 366 -14.50 23.94 -7.99
N ILE A 367 -15.00 23.01 -7.17
CA ILE A 367 -15.50 23.30 -5.82
C ILE A 367 -14.37 23.87 -4.95
N ASN A 368 -13.22 23.22 -4.93
CA ASN A 368 -12.07 23.65 -4.13
C ASN A 368 -11.51 25.02 -4.58
N VAL A 369 -11.56 25.34 -5.87
CA VAL A 369 -11.25 26.69 -6.34
C VAL A 369 -12.28 27.70 -5.83
N ALA A 370 -13.57 27.39 -5.90
CA ALA A 370 -14.64 28.31 -5.46
C ALA A 370 -14.59 28.64 -3.95
N ILE A 371 -14.06 27.73 -3.14
CA ILE A 371 -13.87 27.92 -1.69
C ILE A 371 -12.43 28.34 -1.32
N GLY A 372 -11.52 28.50 -2.29
CA GLY A 372 -10.16 29.00 -2.08
C GLY A 372 -9.19 28.02 -1.42
N SER A 373 -9.37 26.71 -1.59
CA SER A 373 -8.52 25.66 -0.99
C SER A 373 -7.09 25.63 -1.57
N TYR A 374 -6.92 26.01 -2.83
CA TYR A 374 -5.62 25.96 -3.52
C TYR A 374 -4.65 27.02 -3.00
N GLY A 375 -3.43 26.59 -2.69
CA GLY A 375 -2.39 27.41 -2.05
C GLY A 375 -2.47 27.42 -0.52
N THR A 376 -3.51 26.79 0.06
CA THR A 376 -3.71 26.67 1.51
C THR A 376 -3.82 25.21 1.93
N THR A 377 -5.00 24.62 1.80
CA THR A 377 -5.30 23.22 2.15
C THR A 377 -4.93 22.23 1.04
N ILE A 378 -4.79 22.70 -0.21
CA ILE A 378 -4.36 21.90 -1.37
C ILE A 378 -3.15 22.57 -2.04
N ASP A 379 -2.11 21.77 -2.32
CA ASP A 379 -0.86 22.20 -2.94
C ASP A 379 -0.51 21.34 -4.17
N LEU A 380 -0.36 21.99 -5.33
CA LEU A 380 0.02 21.37 -6.61
C LEU A 380 1.51 21.55 -6.97
N ASP A 381 2.25 22.34 -6.19
CA ASP A 381 3.66 22.66 -6.42
C ASP A 381 4.62 21.75 -5.66
N ASN A 382 4.11 21.06 -4.63
CA ASN A 382 4.82 20.04 -3.86
C ASN A 382 4.04 18.71 -3.89
N PRO A 383 3.86 18.09 -5.06
CA PRO A 383 2.95 16.96 -5.23
C PRO A 383 3.42 15.70 -4.50
N CYS A 384 2.44 14.84 -4.20
CA CYS A 384 2.68 13.47 -3.77
C CYS A 384 3.12 12.64 -4.98
N LYS A 385 4.14 11.80 -4.77
CA LYS A 385 4.72 10.87 -5.76
C LYS A 385 4.60 9.42 -5.34
N ARG A 386 3.74 9.12 -4.37
CA ARG A 386 3.46 7.73 -3.94
C ARG A 386 2.74 6.94 -5.02
N TYR A 387 1.92 7.62 -5.81
CA TYR A 387 1.14 7.04 -6.91
C TYR A 387 1.38 7.85 -8.18
N GLU A 388 1.79 7.15 -9.23
CA GLU A 388 2.14 7.64 -10.56
C GLU A 388 1.63 6.67 -11.66
N GLY A 389 0.72 5.75 -11.31
CA GLY A 389 0.05 4.86 -12.25
C GLY A 389 -0.75 5.61 -13.32
N ASN A 390 -0.92 4.96 -14.47
CA ASN A 390 -1.69 5.50 -15.59
C ASN A 390 -2.53 4.39 -16.25
N ASP A 391 -3.83 4.39 -15.94
CA ASP A 391 -4.79 3.37 -16.40
C ASP A 391 -4.85 3.28 -17.93
N ALA A 392 -4.73 4.41 -18.63
CA ALA A 392 -4.79 4.47 -20.09
C ALA A 392 -3.54 3.85 -20.73
N GLU A 393 -2.36 4.05 -20.14
CA GLU A 393 -1.14 3.41 -20.63
C GLU A 393 -1.11 1.91 -20.37
N PHE A 394 -1.65 1.47 -19.23
CA PHE A 394 -1.80 0.03 -18.95
C PHE A 394 -2.81 -0.63 -19.91
N ALA A 395 -3.95 0.02 -20.20
CA ALA A 395 -4.88 -0.46 -21.21
C ALA A 395 -4.23 -0.54 -22.61
N LEU A 396 -3.42 0.46 -22.98
CA LEU A 396 -2.68 0.45 -24.24
C LEU A 396 -1.68 -0.72 -24.30
N LEU A 397 -0.96 -1.01 -23.21
CA LEU A 397 -0.08 -2.17 -23.12
C LEU A 397 -0.84 -3.48 -23.39
N VAL A 398 -2.02 -3.66 -22.79
CA VAL A 398 -2.85 -4.85 -23.02
C VAL A 398 -3.24 -4.97 -24.49
N ASP A 399 -3.58 -3.87 -25.15
CA ASP A 399 -3.88 -3.84 -26.59
C ASP A 399 -2.67 -4.19 -27.45
N GLU A 400 -1.49 -3.62 -27.16
CA GLU A 400 -0.23 -3.90 -27.87
C GLU A 400 0.18 -5.38 -27.74
N MET A 401 0.04 -5.96 -26.54
CA MET A 401 0.28 -7.40 -26.32
C MET A 401 -0.70 -8.24 -27.13
N ASN A 402 -1.99 -7.86 -27.15
CA ASN A 402 -3.00 -8.59 -27.89
C ASN A 402 -2.81 -8.54 -29.42
N LYS A 403 -2.20 -7.45 -29.93
CA LYS A 403 -1.78 -7.31 -31.33
C LYS A 403 -0.45 -8.03 -31.65
N GLY A 404 0.25 -8.53 -30.64
CA GLY A 404 1.55 -9.21 -30.80
C GLY A 404 2.73 -8.27 -31.06
N GLU A 405 2.57 -6.99 -30.72
CA GLU A 405 3.56 -5.92 -30.92
C GLU A 405 4.64 -5.92 -29.83
N VAL A 406 4.31 -6.45 -28.65
CA VAL A 406 5.24 -6.61 -27.52
C VAL A 406 6.06 -7.89 -27.67
N GLY A 407 7.38 -7.74 -27.67
CA GLY A 407 8.35 -8.84 -27.75
C GLY A 407 8.90 -9.28 -26.40
N ALA A 408 9.04 -8.35 -25.46
CA ALA A 408 9.44 -8.66 -24.08
C ALA A 408 8.66 -7.82 -23.07
N VAL A 409 8.35 -8.42 -21.91
CA VAL A 409 7.74 -7.75 -20.77
C VAL A 409 8.46 -8.11 -19.47
N PHE A 410 8.68 -7.11 -18.63
CA PHE A 410 9.30 -7.22 -17.31
C PHE A 410 8.31 -6.73 -16.26
N PHE A 411 8.08 -7.51 -15.20
CA PHE A 411 7.19 -7.14 -14.09
C PHE A 411 8.03 -6.78 -12.86
N LEU A 412 7.97 -5.52 -12.45
CA LEU A 412 8.68 -4.97 -11.30
C LEU A 412 7.68 -4.59 -10.21
N ASN A 413 7.58 -5.41 -9.16
CA ASN A 413 6.63 -5.18 -8.06
C ASN A 413 5.17 -5.00 -8.56
N ALA A 414 4.75 -5.80 -9.55
CA ALA A 414 3.42 -5.75 -10.16
C ALA A 414 2.90 -7.18 -10.41
N ASN A 415 1.60 -7.41 -10.15
CA ASN A 415 0.95 -8.72 -10.34
C ASN A 415 -0.34 -8.62 -11.18
N PRO A 416 -0.28 -8.12 -12.44
CA PRO A 416 -1.43 -7.91 -13.31
C PRO A 416 -2.25 -9.15 -13.65
N ALA A 417 -1.71 -10.36 -13.49
CA ALA A 417 -2.52 -11.58 -13.62
C ALA A 417 -3.56 -11.72 -12.49
N TYR A 418 -3.29 -11.15 -11.31
CA TYR A 418 -4.18 -11.11 -10.16
C TYR A 418 -5.04 -9.83 -10.14
N ASP A 419 -4.42 -8.66 -10.30
CA ASP A 419 -5.04 -7.38 -9.96
C ASP A 419 -5.59 -6.56 -11.15
N ALA A 420 -5.29 -6.94 -12.40
CA ALA A 420 -5.78 -6.20 -13.56
C ALA A 420 -7.31 -6.26 -13.69
N ILE A 421 -7.92 -5.11 -14.00
CA ILE A 421 -9.38 -4.95 -14.22
C ILE A 421 -9.93 -6.00 -15.19
N ASN A 422 -9.17 -6.31 -16.25
CA ASN A 422 -9.49 -7.38 -17.18
C ASN A 422 -8.33 -8.38 -17.26
N ALA A 423 -8.14 -9.13 -16.16
CA ALA A 423 -7.11 -10.16 -16.04
C ALA A 423 -7.10 -11.12 -17.24
N LYS A 424 -8.27 -11.52 -17.77
CA LYS A 424 -8.34 -12.40 -18.94
C LYS A 424 -7.70 -11.77 -20.19
N ALA A 425 -8.07 -10.54 -20.53
CA ALA A 425 -7.50 -9.86 -21.70
C ALA A 425 -5.99 -9.65 -21.53
N PHE A 426 -5.55 -9.39 -20.30
CA PHE A 426 -4.13 -9.33 -19.95
C PHE A 426 -3.43 -10.68 -20.18
N THR A 427 -3.93 -11.78 -19.60
CA THR A 427 -3.30 -13.11 -19.74
C THR A 427 -3.31 -13.61 -21.19
N ASP A 428 -4.38 -13.36 -21.94
CA ASP A 428 -4.46 -13.70 -23.38
C ASP A 428 -3.42 -12.92 -24.21
N GLY A 429 -3.17 -11.66 -23.84
CA GLY A 429 -2.13 -10.83 -24.43
C GLY A 429 -0.73 -11.30 -24.04
N LEU A 430 -0.51 -11.57 -22.74
CA LEU A 430 0.75 -12.03 -22.19
C LEU A 430 1.23 -13.33 -22.85
N ALA A 431 0.33 -14.26 -23.13
CA ALA A 431 0.64 -15.52 -23.82
C ALA A 431 1.26 -15.34 -25.23
N LYS A 432 1.10 -14.17 -25.85
CA LYS A 432 1.68 -13.83 -27.17
C LYS A 432 3.09 -13.23 -27.08
N VAL A 433 3.54 -12.86 -25.87
CA VAL A 433 4.85 -12.25 -25.63
C VAL A 433 5.93 -13.33 -25.54
N ALA A 434 7.03 -13.13 -26.27
CA ALA A 434 8.09 -14.12 -26.41
C ALA A 434 8.98 -14.24 -25.17
N LEU A 435 9.28 -13.12 -24.51
CA LEU A 435 10.05 -13.08 -23.27
C LEU A 435 9.23 -12.44 -22.15
N LYS A 436 8.98 -13.18 -21.09
CA LYS A 436 8.25 -12.73 -19.89
C LYS A 436 9.15 -12.90 -18.66
N VAL A 437 9.47 -11.81 -17.99
CA VAL A 437 10.36 -11.81 -16.81
C VAL A 437 9.61 -11.22 -15.62
N SER A 438 9.51 -11.97 -14.53
CA SER A 438 8.99 -11.48 -13.25
C SER A 438 10.12 -11.25 -12.26
N PHE A 439 10.11 -10.09 -11.61
CA PHE A 439 10.94 -9.76 -10.46
C PHE A 439 10.11 -9.94 -9.19
N SER A 440 10.04 -11.18 -8.69
CA SER A 440 9.23 -11.54 -7.52
C SER A 440 10.03 -12.42 -6.56
N ASP A 441 9.73 -12.34 -5.27
CA ASP A 441 10.34 -13.19 -4.24
C ASP A 441 9.62 -14.55 -4.09
N ARG A 442 8.50 -14.73 -4.82
CA ARG A 442 7.63 -15.91 -4.80
C ARG A 442 7.03 -16.18 -6.18
N GLU A 443 6.42 -17.35 -6.35
CA GLU A 443 5.62 -17.67 -7.54
C GLU A 443 4.20 -17.13 -7.37
N ASP A 444 4.03 -15.82 -7.54
CA ASP A 444 2.71 -15.19 -7.69
C ASP A 444 2.05 -15.51 -9.06
N GLU A 445 0.81 -15.10 -9.25
CA GLU A 445 0.02 -15.37 -10.45
C GLU A 445 0.70 -14.90 -11.74
N THR A 446 1.45 -13.79 -11.69
CA THR A 446 2.17 -13.28 -12.87
C THR A 446 3.51 -13.99 -13.06
N ALA A 447 4.19 -14.34 -11.97
CA ALA A 447 5.42 -15.13 -11.99
C ALA A 447 5.18 -16.54 -12.55
N ASP A 448 4.08 -17.20 -12.21
CA ASP A 448 3.72 -18.53 -12.76
C ASP A 448 3.51 -18.53 -14.28
N LEU A 449 3.11 -17.37 -14.83
CA LEU A 449 2.93 -17.15 -16.26
C LEU A 449 4.20 -16.64 -16.97
N SER A 450 5.28 -16.40 -16.23
CA SER A 450 6.53 -15.86 -16.76
C SER A 450 7.52 -16.95 -17.18
N ASP A 451 8.38 -16.64 -18.14
CA ASP A 451 9.44 -17.57 -18.58
C ASP A 451 10.63 -17.55 -17.61
N VAL A 452 10.81 -16.42 -16.90
CA VAL A 452 11.90 -16.18 -15.96
C VAL A 452 11.33 -15.58 -14.68
N VAL A 453 11.71 -16.14 -13.53
CA VAL A 453 11.48 -15.53 -12.21
C VAL A 453 12.83 -15.16 -11.63
N ALA A 454 13.19 -13.89 -11.77
CA ALA A 454 14.42 -13.32 -11.24
C ALA A 454 14.17 -12.88 -9.79
N ILE A 455 14.57 -13.74 -8.84
CA ILE A 455 14.20 -13.57 -7.43
C ILE A 455 14.73 -12.28 -6.82
N THR A 456 13.83 -11.49 -6.26
CA THR A 456 14.15 -10.20 -5.64
C THR A 456 14.36 -10.33 -4.12
N PRO A 457 15.33 -9.60 -3.56
CA PRO A 457 15.51 -9.52 -2.11
C PRO A 457 14.37 -8.72 -1.46
N ASN A 458 14.15 -8.95 -0.17
CA ASN A 458 13.37 -8.01 0.64
C ASN A 458 14.10 -6.66 0.75
N TYR A 459 13.36 -5.58 1.00
CA TYR A 459 13.97 -4.24 1.16
C TYR A 459 15.00 -4.18 2.29
N LEU A 460 14.88 -5.01 3.33
CA LEU A 460 15.85 -5.12 4.42
C LEU A 460 17.15 -5.86 4.03
N GLU A 461 17.20 -6.43 2.83
CA GLU A 461 18.35 -7.15 2.25
C GLU A 461 18.97 -6.39 1.07
N SER A 462 18.43 -5.23 0.71
CA SER A 462 18.81 -4.49 -0.50
C SER A 462 19.02 -3.00 -0.27
N TRP A 463 19.77 -2.40 -1.18
CA TRP A 463 19.95 -0.95 -1.26
C TRP A 463 18.91 -0.33 -2.18
N GLY A 464 18.56 0.92 -1.99
CA GLY A 464 17.60 1.61 -2.85
C GLY A 464 17.27 2.99 -2.33
N ASP A 465 16.30 3.65 -2.95
CA ASP A 465 15.82 4.97 -2.53
C ASP A 465 14.35 5.19 -2.89
N ALA A 466 13.77 6.25 -2.34
CA ALA A 466 12.42 6.68 -2.68
C ALA A 466 12.28 8.21 -2.55
N ASN A 467 11.35 8.75 -3.34
CA ASN A 467 10.96 10.16 -3.33
C ASN A 467 9.43 10.27 -3.26
N THR A 468 8.85 10.23 -2.06
CA THR A 468 7.38 10.21 -1.87
C THR A 468 6.69 11.55 -2.04
N TYR A 469 7.43 12.64 -1.88
CA TYR A 469 6.98 14.00 -2.17
C TYR A 469 8.10 14.71 -2.93
N GLU A 470 7.74 15.69 -3.76
CA GLU A 470 8.72 16.57 -4.39
C GLU A 470 9.69 17.12 -3.33
N GLY A 471 10.98 16.89 -3.52
CA GLY A 471 12.03 17.35 -2.60
C GLY A 471 12.23 16.52 -1.32
N TYR A 472 11.46 15.44 -1.08
CA TYR A 472 11.64 14.56 0.09
C TYR A 472 12.20 13.20 -0.33
N TYR A 473 13.46 12.94 -0.01
CA TYR A 473 14.21 11.74 -0.41
C TYR A 473 14.56 10.88 0.80
N THR A 474 14.47 9.57 0.62
CA THR A 474 14.75 8.58 1.67
C THR A 474 15.56 7.43 1.09
N ILE A 475 16.45 6.85 1.91
CA ILE A 475 17.32 5.75 1.50
C ILE A 475 16.81 4.43 2.07
N VAL A 476 16.88 3.37 1.26
CA VAL A 476 16.70 1.99 1.72
C VAL A 476 18.09 1.46 2.06
N GLN A 477 18.34 1.21 3.34
CA GLN A 477 19.55 0.51 3.79
C GLN A 477 19.20 -0.94 4.12
N PRO A 478 20.02 -1.90 3.66
CA PRO A 478 19.93 -3.27 4.13
C PRO A 478 20.37 -3.33 5.59
N THR A 479 19.75 -4.22 6.34
CA THR A 479 20.01 -4.45 7.77
C THR A 479 20.43 -5.89 8.04
N ILE A 480 20.38 -6.74 7.01
CA ILE A 480 20.88 -8.10 6.97
C ILE A 480 21.40 -8.39 5.56
N ASN A 481 22.34 -9.31 5.43
CA ASN A 481 22.71 -9.84 4.13
C ASN A 481 21.56 -10.65 3.52
N PRO A 482 21.46 -10.73 2.18
CA PRO A 482 20.49 -11.60 1.52
C PRO A 482 20.50 -13.02 2.10
N VAL A 483 19.33 -13.49 2.55
CA VAL A 483 19.15 -14.84 3.11
C VAL A 483 19.21 -15.91 2.03
N PHE A 484 18.71 -15.58 0.83
CA PHE A 484 18.67 -16.45 -0.34
C PHE A 484 19.54 -15.89 -1.47
N ASN A 485 19.66 -16.64 -2.57
CA ASN A 485 20.46 -16.25 -3.73
C ASN A 485 19.72 -15.21 -4.62
N SER A 486 19.21 -14.15 -3.99
CA SER A 486 18.43 -13.09 -4.63
C SER A 486 19.31 -12.00 -5.25
N ARG A 487 18.79 -11.33 -6.27
CA ARG A 487 19.44 -10.16 -6.90
C ARG A 487 18.40 -9.08 -7.16
N GLN A 488 18.76 -7.84 -6.88
CA GLN A 488 17.88 -6.70 -7.14
C GLN A 488 17.50 -6.61 -8.62
N ALA A 489 16.26 -6.20 -8.88
CA ALA A 489 15.76 -6.05 -10.25
C ALA A 489 16.60 -5.02 -11.02
N GLU A 490 16.95 -3.92 -10.37
CA GLU A 490 17.77 -2.85 -10.93
C GLU A 490 19.16 -3.35 -11.31
N GLN A 491 19.80 -4.15 -10.46
CA GLN A 491 21.08 -4.78 -10.79
C GLN A 491 20.96 -5.72 -11.99
N SER A 492 19.87 -6.49 -12.09
CA SER A 492 19.62 -7.36 -13.25
C SER A 492 19.48 -6.54 -14.55
N LEU A 493 18.72 -5.45 -14.52
CA LEU A 493 18.57 -4.54 -15.65
C LEU A 493 19.91 -3.93 -16.08
N LEU A 494 20.73 -3.47 -15.13
CA LEU A 494 22.07 -2.95 -15.40
C LEU A 494 22.99 -4.00 -16.05
N THR A 495 22.98 -5.23 -15.53
CA THR A 495 23.77 -6.35 -16.09
C THR A 495 23.31 -6.73 -17.51
N TRP A 496 22.00 -6.75 -17.77
CA TRP A 496 21.47 -7.05 -19.10
C TRP A 496 21.70 -5.90 -20.09
N ALA A 497 21.77 -4.65 -19.60
CA ALA A 497 22.09 -3.47 -20.41
C ALA A 497 23.59 -3.32 -20.74
N ASP A 498 24.47 -4.13 -20.13
CA ASP A 498 25.93 -3.91 -20.15
C ASP A 498 26.34 -2.54 -19.58
N ALA A 499 25.64 -2.08 -18.53
CA ALA A 499 25.95 -0.81 -17.87
C ALA A 499 27.39 -0.81 -17.30
N PRO A 500 28.09 0.34 -17.28
CA PRO A 500 29.45 0.45 -16.74
C PRO A 500 29.48 0.26 -15.22
N VAL A 501 28.41 0.63 -14.50
CA VAL A 501 28.25 0.40 -13.07
C VAL A 501 27.08 -0.55 -12.88
N GLN A 502 27.37 -1.81 -12.57
CA GLN A 502 26.35 -2.85 -12.39
C GLN A 502 26.00 -3.12 -10.93
N ASP A 503 26.94 -2.85 -10.01
CA ASP A 503 26.65 -2.93 -8.58
C ASP A 503 25.68 -1.82 -8.19
N TYR A 504 24.49 -2.21 -7.71
CA TYR A 504 23.41 -1.25 -7.49
C TYR A 504 23.66 -0.35 -6.28
N TYR A 505 24.38 -0.81 -5.25
CA TYR A 505 24.80 0.06 -4.15
C TYR A 505 25.66 1.21 -4.65
N GLN A 506 26.70 0.91 -5.44
CA GLN A 506 27.54 1.93 -6.05
C GLN A 506 26.72 2.84 -6.98
N TYR A 507 25.75 2.27 -7.71
CA TYR A 507 24.87 3.05 -8.58
C TYR A 507 24.05 4.09 -7.80
N VAL A 508 23.35 3.66 -6.74
CA VAL A 508 22.54 4.53 -5.87
C VAL A 508 23.41 5.60 -5.23
N ARG A 509 24.57 5.21 -4.67
CA ARG A 509 25.51 6.16 -4.07
C ARG A 509 25.96 7.23 -5.06
N ASN A 510 26.43 6.81 -6.25
CA ASN A 510 26.86 7.73 -7.30
C ASN A 510 25.73 8.66 -7.74
N PHE A 511 24.50 8.13 -7.85
CA PHE A 511 23.33 8.92 -8.19
C PHE A 511 23.04 9.99 -7.13
N TRP A 512 23.08 9.64 -5.86
CA TRP A 512 22.82 10.55 -4.74
C TRP A 512 23.90 11.63 -4.61
N GLU A 513 25.18 11.24 -4.64
CA GLU A 513 26.33 12.16 -4.57
C GLU A 513 26.31 13.18 -5.72
N LYS A 514 25.81 12.79 -6.89
CA LYS A 514 25.70 13.67 -8.06
C LYS A 514 24.44 14.56 -8.04
N ASN A 515 23.28 14.01 -7.70
CA ASN A 515 21.99 14.65 -8.04
C ASN A 515 21.19 15.15 -6.83
N ILE A 516 21.40 14.59 -5.63
CA ILE A 516 20.54 14.88 -4.46
C ILE A 516 21.33 15.60 -3.38
N LEU A 517 22.46 15.01 -2.96
CA LEU A 517 23.26 15.48 -1.84
C LEU A 517 23.79 16.92 -1.97
N PRO A 518 24.27 17.37 -3.16
CA PRO A 518 24.78 18.74 -3.31
C PRO A 518 23.73 19.81 -3.01
N ALA A 519 22.46 19.57 -3.37
CA ALA A 519 21.37 20.52 -3.14
C ALA A 519 20.98 20.65 -1.66
N ALA A 520 21.29 19.64 -0.85
CA ALA A 520 21.01 19.61 0.59
C ALA A 520 22.25 19.90 1.46
N GLY A 521 23.44 20.02 0.86
CA GLY A 521 24.70 20.22 1.59
C GLY A 521 25.03 19.07 2.54
N LYS A 522 24.63 17.83 2.19
CA LYS A 522 24.86 16.60 2.97
C LYS A 522 25.87 15.69 2.28
N THR A 523 26.45 14.78 3.05
CA THR A 523 27.32 13.69 2.58
C THR A 523 26.57 12.35 2.57
N TRP A 524 27.18 11.32 1.99
CA TRP A 524 26.62 9.96 2.02
C TRP A 524 26.48 9.46 3.46
N ASP A 525 27.49 9.71 4.31
CA ASP A 525 27.47 9.30 5.72
C ASP A 525 26.34 9.98 6.52
N ASP A 526 26.06 11.26 6.25
CA ASP A 526 24.91 11.95 6.87
C ASP A 526 23.59 11.27 6.53
N VAL A 527 23.47 10.75 5.30
CA VAL A 527 22.27 10.01 4.85
C VAL A 527 22.20 8.63 5.46
N LEU A 528 23.31 7.93 5.59
CA LEU A 528 23.34 6.63 6.28
C LEU A 528 22.94 6.76 7.75
N GLN A 529 23.24 7.89 8.39
CA GLN A 529 22.83 8.16 9.77
C GLN A 529 21.37 8.62 9.89
N THR A 530 20.93 9.54 9.03
CA THR A 530 19.62 10.21 9.19
C THR A 530 18.50 9.56 8.39
N GLY A 531 18.82 8.87 7.30
CA GLY A 531 17.88 8.15 6.44
C GLY A 531 17.06 9.03 5.49
N VAL A 532 17.21 10.36 5.59
CA VAL A 532 16.33 11.32 4.92
C VAL A 532 17.07 12.60 4.51
N VAL A 533 16.69 13.10 3.34
CA VAL A 533 17.14 14.37 2.78
C VAL A 533 15.92 15.12 2.27
N SER A 534 15.73 16.36 2.75
CA SER A 534 14.67 17.24 2.31
C SER A 534 15.26 18.49 1.67
N THR A 535 14.75 18.89 0.53
CA THR A 535 15.00 20.21 -0.08
C THR A 535 13.88 21.17 0.27
N ALA A 536 14.10 22.47 0.05
CA ALA A 536 13.09 23.48 0.34
C ALA A 536 11.85 23.27 -0.54
N ALA A 537 10.67 23.25 0.10
CA ALA A 537 9.40 23.21 -0.61
C ALA A 537 9.23 24.45 -1.50
N ARG A 538 8.63 24.26 -2.66
CA ARG A 538 8.24 25.37 -3.56
C ARG A 538 7.09 26.15 -2.92
N ALA A 539 7.02 27.45 -3.19
CA ALA A 539 5.88 28.24 -2.75
C ALA A 539 4.60 27.72 -3.43
N ALA A 540 3.60 27.35 -2.64
CA ALA A 540 2.33 26.85 -3.16
C ALA A 540 1.57 27.96 -3.90
N GLY A 541 1.25 27.73 -5.17
CA GLY A 541 0.47 28.63 -6.00
C GLY A 541 -1.02 28.62 -5.64
N SER A 542 -1.69 29.73 -5.96
CA SER A 542 -3.15 29.76 -6.08
C SER A 542 -3.52 29.44 -7.53
N TYR A 543 -4.58 28.65 -7.72
CA TYR A 543 -5.00 28.18 -9.04
C TYR A 543 -6.43 28.62 -9.34
N GLY A 544 -6.64 29.15 -10.55
CA GLY A 544 -7.96 29.44 -11.08
C GLY A 544 -8.53 28.24 -11.86
N PHE A 545 -9.85 28.20 -12.02
CA PHE A 545 -10.54 27.18 -12.80
C PHE A 545 -11.24 27.82 -13.99
N THR A 546 -10.95 27.36 -15.21
CA THR A 546 -11.44 27.99 -16.46
C THR A 546 -12.20 27.04 -17.37
N LEU A 547 -12.28 25.74 -17.05
CA LEU A 547 -13.00 24.78 -17.88
C LEU A 547 -14.52 24.99 -17.81
N SER A 548 -15.22 24.72 -18.91
CA SER A 548 -16.68 24.57 -18.85
C SER A 548 -17.04 23.25 -18.15
N LEU A 549 -18.00 23.33 -17.23
CA LEU A 549 -18.49 22.18 -16.47
C LEU A 549 -19.70 21.51 -17.11
N ASP A 550 -20.23 21.99 -18.25
CA ASP A 550 -21.44 21.41 -18.86
C ASP A 550 -21.21 19.95 -19.29
N ALA A 551 -20.09 19.68 -19.97
CA ALA A 551 -19.74 18.33 -20.39
C ALA A 551 -19.38 17.42 -19.19
N VAL A 552 -18.74 18.01 -18.17
CA VAL A 552 -18.40 17.34 -16.91
C VAL A 552 -19.67 16.90 -16.18
N ALA A 553 -20.64 17.80 -16.01
CA ALA A 553 -21.92 17.51 -15.37
C ALA A 553 -22.72 16.47 -16.17
N ALA A 554 -22.72 16.55 -17.50
CA ALA A 554 -23.38 15.57 -18.35
C ALA A 554 -22.76 14.15 -18.21
N ALA A 555 -21.42 14.06 -18.16
CA ALA A 555 -20.72 12.79 -17.93
C ALA A 555 -21.03 12.20 -16.55
N ILE A 556 -21.00 13.03 -15.51
CA ILE A 556 -21.38 12.62 -14.14
C ILE A 556 -22.82 12.09 -14.10
N ALA A 557 -23.77 12.81 -14.72
CA ALA A 557 -25.17 12.39 -14.76
C ALA A 557 -25.38 11.08 -15.54
N ALA A 558 -24.64 10.88 -16.63
CA ALA A 558 -24.67 9.63 -17.39
C ALA A 558 -24.14 8.45 -16.57
N ASN A 559 -23.00 8.62 -15.89
CA ASN A 559 -22.40 7.59 -15.03
C ASN A 559 -23.31 7.25 -13.84
N SER A 560 -23.88 8.26 -13.18
CA SER A 560 -24.89 8.10 -12.13
C SER A 560 -26.08 7.25 -12.61
N LYS A 561 -26.62 7.55 -13.79
CA LYS A 561 -27.73 6.78 -14.38
C LYS A 561 -27.32 5.34 -14.72
N ALA A 562 -26.09 5.11 -15.17
CA ALA A 562 -25.59 3.78 -15.47
C ALA A 562 -25.44 2.93 -14.20
N LEU A 563 -24.98 3.54 -13.10
CA LEU A 563 -24.83 2.89 -11.80
C LEU A 563 -26.16 2.63 -11.09
N LYS A 564 -27.19 3.48 -11.30
CA LYS A 564 -28.49 3.35 -10.63
C LYS A 564 -29.18 2.05 -11.06
N LYS A 565 -29.06 1.03 -10.20
CA LYS A 565 -29.63 -0.32 -10.33
C LYS A 565 -30.24 -0.72 -8.98
N ASP A 566 -30.82 -1.93 -8.93
CA ASP A 566 -31.40 -2.46 -7.68
C ASP A 566 -30.33 -2.72 -6.61
N ILE A 567 -29.13 -3.13 -7.04
CA ILE A 567 -27.95 -3.36 -6.20
C ILE A 567 -26.77 -2.59 -6.81
N GLU A 568 -26.06 -1.85 -5.97
CA GLU A 568 -24.84 -1.11 -6.31
C GLU A 568 -23.68 -1.71 -5.51
N LEU A 569 -22.60 -2.11 -6.19
CA LEU A 569 -21.43 -2.72 -5.56
C LEU A 569 -20.30 -1.68 -5.45
N GLN A 570 -19.80 -1.46 -4.24
CA GLN A 570 -18.59 -0.70 -3.99
C GLN A 570 -17.45 -1.68 -3.68
N VAL A 571 -16.40 -1.66 -4.49
CA VAL A 571 -15.14 -2.35 -4.16
C VAL A 571 -14.26 -1.39 -3.37
N TYR A 572 -13.59 -1.89 -2.34
CA TYR A 572 -12.70 -1.11 -1.48
C TYR A 572 -11.51 -1.96 -1.04
N GLU A 573 -10.43 -1.30 -0.65
CA GLU A 573 -9.27 -1.97 -0.05
C GLU A 573 -9.50 -2.16 1.46
N SER A 574 -9.16 -3.34 1.98
CA SER A 574 -9.08 -3.49 3.43
C SER A 574 -7.84 -2.76 3.96
N ILE A 575 -7.96 -2.17 5.15
CA ILE A 575 -6.85 -1.43 5.77
C ILE A 575 -5.64 -2.32 6.07
N PRO A 576 -5.80 -3.55 6.61
CA PRO A 576 -4.68 -4.47 6.80
C PRO A 576 -4.01 -4.94 5.49
N MET A 577 -4.82 -5.30 4.48
CA MET A 577 -4.32 -6.04 3.31
C MET A 577 -3.96 -5.16 2.11
N ARG A 578 -4.60 -3.99 1.97
CA ARG A 578 -4.47 -3.09 0.82
C ARG A 578 -4.74 -3.81 -0.51
N ASP A 579 -3.74 -3.88 -1.38
CA ASP A 579 -3.75 -4.48 -2.72
C ASP A 579 -3.48 -5.99 -2.74
N GLY A 580 -3.24 -6.62 -1.59
CA GLY A 580 -3.01 -8.07 -1.49
C GLY A 580 -1.56 -8.53 -1.71
N LYS A 581 -0.61 -7.62 -1.97
CA LYS A 581 0.81 -8.02 -2.17
C LYS A 581 1.46 -8.65 -0.93
N GLN A 582 0.89 -8.42 0.26
CA GLN A 582 1.33 -9.02 1.52
C GLN A 582 0.31 -10.06 2.04
N ALA A 583 -0.45 -10.72 1.16
CA ALA A 583 -1.45 -11.72 1.54
C ALA A 583 -0.90 -12.92 2.33
N ASN A 584 0.36 -13.28 2.12
CA ASN A 584 1.02 -14.35 2.90
C ASN A 584 1.47 -13.90 4.31
N ASN A 585 1.23 -12.64 4.68
CA ASN A 585 1.63 -12.13 5.98
C ASN A 585 0.59 -12.46 7.05
N ALA A 586 0.90 -13.43 7.91
CA ALA A 586 -0.01 -13.87 8.97
C ALA A 586 -0.38 -12.75 9.97
N PHE A 587 0.49 -11.77 10.23
CA PHE A 587 0.15 -10.64 11.10
C PHE A 587 -0.92 -9.75 10.47
N LEU A 588 -0.91 -9.56 9.16
CA LEU A 588 -1.93 -8.78 8.46
C LEU A 588 -3.24 -9.56 8.33
N GLN A 589 -3.16 -10.87 8.10
CA GLN A 589 -4.34 -11.75 8.02
C GLN A 589 -5.08 -11.86 9.37
N GLU A 590 -4.32 -11.90 10.48
CA GLU A 590 -4.88 -11.95 11.84
C GLU A 590 -5.25 -10.56 12.38
N LEU A 591 -4.81 -9.46 11.75
CA LEU A 591 -5.20 -8.11 12.13
C LEU A 591 -6.68 -7.87 11.72
N PRO A 592 -7.61 -7.68 12.69
CA PRO A 592 -9.02 -7.50 12.37
C PRO A 592 -9.26 -6.21 11.59
N ASP A 593 -10.16 -6.26 10.60
CA ASP A 593 -10.67 -5.08 9.92
C ASP A 593 -11.20 -4.06 10.97
N PRO A 594 -10.83 -2.77 10.88
CA PRO A 594 -11.15 -1.82 11.94
C PRO A 594 -12.65 -1.55 12.08
N VAL A 595 -13.46 -1.84 11.06
CA VAL A 595 -14.91 -1.63 11.07
C VAL A 595 -15.63 -2.94 11.41
N THR A 596 -15.41 -4.00 10.64
CA THR A 596 -16.18 -5.27 10.77
C THR A 596 -15.62 -6.20 11.84
N LYS A 597 -14.35 -6.02 12.23
CA LYS A 597 -13.59 -6.90 13.14
C LYS A 597 -13.33 -8.31 12.62
N VAL A 598 -13.54 -8.55 11.33
CA VAL A 598 -13.28 -9.83 10.66
C VAL A 598 -11.79 -10.00 10.37
N THR A 599 -11.32 -11.25 10.35
CA THR A 599 -9.95 -11.67 10.04
C THR A 599 -10.02 -12.88 9.10
N TRP A 600 -9.01 -13.09 8.24
CA TRP A 600 -8.88 -14.27 7.36
C TRP A 600 -10.01 -14.48 6.33
N ASP A 601 -10.79 -13.45 5.98
CA ASP A 601 -11.90 -13.52 5.02
C ASP A 601 -11.97 -12.26 4.15
#